data_AF-A0A916ZK13-F1
#
_entry.id   AF-A0A916ZK13-F1
#
_cell.length_a   1.000
_cell.length_b   1.000
_cell.length_c   1.000
_cell.angle_alpha   90.00
_cell.angle_beta   90.00
_cell.angle_gamma   90.00
#
_symmetry.space_group_name_H-M   'P 1'
#
loop_
_entity.id
_entity.type
_entity.pdbx_description
1 polymer ?
#
loop_
_entity_poly.entity_id
_entity_poly.type
_entity_poly.pdbx_seq_one_letter_code
_entity_poly.pdbx_strand_id
1 'polypeptide(L)'
;MADTLPSPAAQVPFGEPLAVTETTPVTETTPVAETHAGTQVAGGEHHDEATLFGQGAEFWVYVSMAIFFALAIILGKLPARIAGALDARIADVKRQLDEAKGVRAEAEALLADANARREAAVKDAEAIRARATSEAAELVAESQAAATLTIERRTLAAEAKIAAAERAAEAELRADVARRVTAAAGALIAAKADPALQAKLTDDAIAGLERRLH
;
A
#
# COMPACT_ATOMS: atom_id res chain seq x y z
N MET A 1 -12.52 2.80 18.46
CA MET A 1 -12.81 4.24 18.62
C MET A 1 -11.90 4.78 19.72
N ALA A 2 -10.66 5.13 19.35
CA ALA A 2 -9.69 5.97 20.07
C ALA A 2 -8.41 5.89 19.23
N ASP A 3 -8.18 6.96 18.48
CA ASP A 3 -7.15 7.10 17.46
C ASP A 3 -5.98 7.90 18.07
N THR A 4 -4.76 7.37 17.97
CA THR A 4 -3.53 8.02 18.47
C THR A 4 -2.47 7.97 17.37
N LEU A 5 -2.47 8.99 16.52
CA LEU A 5 -1.30 9.41 15.74
C LEU A 5 -0.70 10.66 16.40
N PRO A 6 0.63 10.76 16.58
CA PRO A 6 1.26 12.04 16.87
C PRO A 6 1.55 12.79 15.55
N SER A 7 0.86 13.90 15.35
CA SER A 7 1.22 14.97 14.43
C SER A 7 1.86 16.11 15.23
N PRO A 8 3.09 16.57 14.89
CA PRO A 8 3.63 17.81 15.44
C PRO A 8 3.45 18.92 14.40
N ALA A 9 2.36 19.67 14.50
CA ALA A 9 2.19 20.93 13.78
C ALA A 9 1.46 21.96 14.66
N ALA A 10 2.01 23.18 14.66
CA ALA A 10 1.49 24.41 15.23
C ALA A 10 1.71 24.65 16.74
N GLN A 11 2.79 25.38 17.06
CA GLN A 11 2.67 26.81 17.43
C GLN A 11 4.04 27.40 17.79
N VAL A 12 4.53 28.32 16.97
CA VAL A 12 5.50 29.34 17.38
C VAL A 12 4.81 30.69 17.14
N PRO A 13 4.64 31.53 18.18
CA PRO A 13 4.02 32.83 18.04
C PRO A 13 4.96 33.76 17.26
N PHE A 14 4.47 34.27 16.13
CA PHE A 14 5.05 35.40 15.44
C PHE A 14 5.02 36.64 16.34
N GLY A 15 6.18 37.23 16.60
CA GLY A 15 6.26 38.57 17.18
C GLY A 15 7.53 38.87 17.96
N GLU A 16 8.66 38.99 17.28
CA GLU A 16 9.78 39.87 17.67
C GLU A 16 10.73 40.04 16.46
N PRO A 17 10.92 41.25 15.91
CA PRO A 17 11.77 41.44 14.74
C PRO A 17 13.25 41.62 15.14
N LEU A 18 14.10 40.68 14.74
CA LEU A 18 15.55 40.82 14.80
C LEU A 18 16.07 41.65 13.62
N ALA A 19 16.90 42.62 13.97
CA ALA A 19 17.50 43.66 13.14
C ALA A 19 18.18 43.14 11.87
N VAL A 20 17.59 43.49 10.72
CA VAL A 20 18.29 43.64 9.44
C VAL A 20 19.08 44.94 9.51
N THR A 21 20.41 44.85 9.45
CA THR A 21 21.29 45.99 9.22
C THR A 21 21.51 46.13 7.72
N GLU A 22 20.61 46.88 7.08
CA GLU A 22 20.93 47.56 5.82
C GLU A 22 20.96 49.07 6.07
N THR A 23 22.12 49.64 5.73
CA THR A 23 22.31 50.88 4.99
C THR A 23 21.24 51.97 5.16
N THR A 24 21.66 53.10 5.72
CA THR A 24 21.01 54.39 5.45
C THR A 24 22.06 55.47 5.12
N PRO A 25 21.75 56.37 4.18
CA PRO A 25 22.67 57.35 3.62
C PRO A 25 22.58 58.67 4.39
N VAL A 26 23.68 59.44 4.44
CA VAL A 26 23.59 60.86 4.81
C VAL A 26 24.62 61.66 4.00
N THR A 27 24.10 62.59 3.20
CA THR A 27 24.82 63.69 2.57
C THR A 27 24.38 65.01 3.22
N GLU A 28 25.38 65.84 3.54
CA GLU A 28 25.40 67.30 3.78
C GLU A 28 24.50 67.96 4.85
N THR A 29 25.13 68.71 5.79
CA THR A 29 25.33 70.17 5.70
C THR A 29 26.03 70.72 6.98
N THR A 30 27.25 71.29 6.80
CA THR A 30 27.90 72.55 7.30
C THR A 30 27.32 73.33 8.52
N PRO A 31 28.05 74.25 9.24
CA PRO A 31 29.50 74.56 9.42
C PRO A 31 29.97 74.56 10.90
N VAL A 32 31.28 74.69 11.19
CA VAL A 32 31.92 75.80 11.99
C VAL A 32 33.46 75.72 11.80
N ALA A 33 34.05 76.91 11.79
CA ALA A 33 35.38 77.35 11.42
C ALA A 33 36.62 76.85 12.22
N GLU A 34 37.74 76.91 11.50
CA GLU A 34 39.13 77.25 11.89
C GLU A 34 39.91 76.36 12.88
N THR A 35 40.89 75.63 12.31
CA THR A 35 42.31 75.77 12.70
C THR A 35 43.17 75.35 11.51
N HIS A 36 43.84 76.34 10.90
CA HIS A 36 44.82 76.13 9.85
C HIS A 36 46.13 75.59 10.44
N ALA A 37 46.56 74.41 9.97
CA ALA A 37 47.96 74.00 10.04
C ALA A 37 48.36 73.53 8.64
N GLY A 38 49.02 74.43 7.91
CA GLY A 38 49.48 74.18 6.55
C GLY A 38 50.57 73.11 6.50
N THR A 39 50.48 72.25 5.50
CA THR A 39 51.68 71.74 4.82
C THR A 39 51.46 72.08 3.36
N GLN A 40 52.23 73.06 2.90
CA GLN A 40 52.30 73.48 1.53
C GLN A 40 52.65 72.27 0.66
N VAL A 41 51.80 71.96 -0.32
CA VAL A 41 52.30 71.37 -1.56
C VAL A 41 52.71 72.58 -2.39
N ALA A 42 53.95 73.03 -2.20
CA ALA A 42 54.63 73.84 -3.21
C ALA A 42 54.56 73.00 -4.49
N GLY A 43 53.82 73.47 -5.49
CA GLY A 43 54.34 74.51 -6.34
C GLY A 43 54.98 73.76 -7.50
N GLY A 44 54.31 73.76 -8.64
CA GLY A 44 54.90 73.29 -9.87
C GLY A 44 56.21 74.03 -10.06
N GLU A 45 57.30 73.29 -9.92
CA GLU A 45 58.61 73.66 -10.39
C GLU A 45 59.02 72.61 -11.40
N HIS A 46 59.66 73.11 -12.46
CA HIS A 46 60.07 72.37 -13.63
C HIS A 46 60.67 71.04 -13.22
N HIS A 47 60.11 69.96 -13.77
CA HIS A 47 60.75 68.66 -13.73
C HIS A 47 62.08 68.83 -14.49
N ASP A 48 63.15 69.17 -13.77
CA ASP A 48 64.50 68.88 -14.22
C ASP A 48 64.49 67.39 -14.47
N GLU A 49 64.48 67.04 -15.75
CA GLU A 49 64.33 65.68 -16.20
C GLU A 49 65.35 64.86 -15.40
N ALA A 50 64.87 63.97 -14.53
CA ALA A 50 65.73 63.03 -13.83
C ALA A 50 66.25 62.05 -14.89
N THR A 51 67.27 62.51 -15.62
CA THR A 51 67.87 61.80 -16.74
C THR A 51 68.97 60.93 -16.19
N LEU A 52 68.68 59.64 -16.08
CA LEU A 52 69.71 58.64 -15.81
C LEU A 52 70.13 58.07 -17.17
N PHE A 53 71.40 58.27 -17.55
CA PHE A 53 71.95 57.89 -18.87
C PHE A 53 71.26 58.57 -20.07
N GLY A 54 70.88 59.84 -19.95
CA GLY A 54 70.32 60.63 -21.06
C GLY A 54 68.88 60.28 -21.45
N GLN A 55 68.19 59.46 -20.65
CA GLN A 55 66.79 59.10 -20.82
C GLN A 55 65.97 59.61 -19.63
N GLY A 56 64.83 60.24 -19.91
CA GLY A 56 63.95 60.83 -18.90
C GLY A 56 63.30 59.81 -17.95
N ALA A 57 62.73 60.30 -16.84
CA ALA A 57 62.13 59.48 -15.80
C ALA A 57 61.07 58.49 -16.32
N GLU A 58 60.29 58.87 -17.33
CA GLU A 58 59.27 58.00 -17.95
C GLU A 58 59.88 56.73 -18.57
N PHE A 59 61.06 56.83 -19.18
CA PHE A 59 61.76 55.67 -19.73
C PHE A 59 62.09 54.65 -18.64
N TRP A 60 62.63 55.11 -17.50
CA TRP A 60 62.95 54.23 -16.38
C TRP A 60 61.72 53.69 -15.64
N VAL A 61 60.58 54.40 -15.69
CA VAL A 61 59.28 53.88 -15.23
C VAL A 61 58.83 52.71 -16.11
N TYR A 62 58.88 52.85 -17.44
CA TYR A 62 58.56 51.75 -18.35
C TYR A 62 59.53 50.57 -18.22
N VAL A 63 60.83 50.82 -18.06
CA VAL A 63 61.84 49.77 -17.83
C VAL A 63 61.56 49.04 -16.51
N SER A 64 61.25 49.75 -15.44
CA SER A 64 60.93 49.14 -14.14
C SER A 64 59.65 48.31 -14.20
N MET A 65 58.61 48.81 -14.88
CA MET A 65 57.36 48.07 -15.14
C MET A 65 57.63 46.82 -16.00
N ALA A 66 58.45 46.93 -17.04
CA ALA A 66 58.82 45.81 -17.90
C ALA A 66 59.62 44.75 -17.14
N ILE A 67 60.58 45.15 -16.30
CA ILE A 67 61.33 44.23 -15.43
C ILE A 67 60.39 43.57 -14.42
N PHE A 68 59.44 44.30 -13.84
CA PHE A 68 58.43 43.72 -12.94
C PHE A 68 57.57 42.67 -13.65
N PHE A 69 57.05 42.96 -14.85
CA PHE A 69 56.29 41.98 -15.64
C PHE A 69 57.15 40.78 -16.07
N ALA A 70 58.40 41.02 -16.49
CA ALA A 70 59.33 39.94 -16.85
C ALA A 70 59.61 39.02 -15.65
N LEU A 71 59.88 39.58 -14.47
CA LEU A 71 60.07 38.82 -13.24
C LEU A 71 58.77 38.11 -12.81
N ALA A 72 57.61 38.76 -12.91
CA ALA A 72 56.32 38.16 -12.59
C ALA A 72 55.94 36.99 -13.52
N ILE A 73 56.30 37.07 -14.81
CA ILE A 73 56.08 35.99 -15.77
C ILE A 73 57.08 34.86 -15.55
N ILE A 74 58.37 35.16 -15.38
CA ILE A 74 59.44 34.15 -15.28
C ILE A 74 59.46 33.46 -13.90
N LEU A 75 59.45 34.22 -12.80
CA LEU A 75 59.49 33.68 -11.44
C LEU A 75 58.09 33.29 -10.95
N GLY A 76 57.10 34.15 -11.20
CA GLY A 76 55.75 33.96 -10.67
C GLY A 76 54.89 33.00 -11.47
N LYS A 77 55.25 32.68 -12.73
CA LYS A 77 54.43 31.91 -13.68
C LYS A 77 52.96 32.37 -13.67
N LEU A 78 52.75 33.67 -13.49
CA LEU A 78 51.44 34.26 -13.27
C LEU A 78 50.42 33.91 -14.38
N PRO A 79 50.76 33.96 -15.68
CA PRO A 79 49.82 33.54 -16.73
C PRO A 79 49.46 32.05 -16.65
N ALA A 80 50.41 31.17 -16.30
CA ALA A 80 50.15 29.73 -16.18
C ALA A 80 49.25 29.39 -14.99
N ARG A 81 49.37 30.12 -13.87
CA ARG A 81 48.48 29.92 -12.70
C ARG A 81 47.04 30.36 -12.97
N ILE A 82 46.85 31.47 -13.69
CA ILE A 82 45.51 31.94 -14.07
C ILE A 82 44.87 30.95 -15.06
N ALA A 83 45.62 30.49 -16.07
CA ALA A 83 45.16 29.46 -17.00
C ALA A 83 44.80 28.16 -16.26
N GLY A 84 45.66 27.68 -15.36
CA GLY A 84 45.41 26.48 -14.58
C GLY A 84 44.19 26.58 -13.65
N ALA A 85 43.92 27.75 -13.07
CA ALA A 85 42.72 27.98 -12.27
C ALA A 85 41.44 27.93 -13.12
N LEU A 86 41.48 28.48 -14.34
CA LEU A 86 40.36 28.44 -15.26
C LEU A 86 40.12 27.01 -15.77
N ASP A 87 41.19 26.28 -16.09
CA ASP A 87 41.11 24.86 -16.45
C ASP A 87 40.54 24.01 -15.31
N ALA A 88 40.95 24.27 -14.06
CA ALA A 88 40.40 23.60 -12.90
C ALA A 88 38.89 23.88 -12.74
N ARG A 89 38.44 25.12 -12.98
CA ARG A 89 37.01 25.47 -12.98
C ARG A 89 36.26 24.76 -14.09
N ILE A 90 36.81 24.71 -15.31
CA ILE A 90 36.21 23.98 -16.44
C ILE A 90 36.09 22.49 -16.12
N ALA A 91 37.13 21.89 -15.54
CA ALA A 91 37.12 20.50 -15.13
C ALA A 91 36.06 20.22 -14.06
N ASP A 92 35.94 21.11 -13.06
CA ASP A 92 34.94 20.98 -12.00
C ASP A 92 33.50 21.12 -12.54
N VAL A 93 33.24 22.10 -13.42
CA VAL A 93 31.94 22.26 -14.08
C VAL A 93 31.60 21.05 -14.96
N LYS A 94 32.58 20.52 -15.71
CA LYS A 94 32.36 19.29 -16.50
C LYS A 94 32.00 18.12 -15.61
N ARG A 95 32.73 17.92 -14.50
CA ARG A 95 32.45 16.88 -13.52
C ARG A 95 31.05 17.02 -12.93
N GLN A 96 30.66 18.21 -12.49
CA GLN A 96 29.31 18.47 -11.96
C GLN A 96 28.22 18.23 -13.02
N LEU A 97 28.47 18.59 -14.28
CA LEU A 97 27.54 18.35 -15.38
C LEU A 97 27.40 16.86 -15.69
N ASP A 98 28.49 16.09 -15.63
CA ASP A 98 28.47 14.65 -15.85
C ASP A 98 27.79 13.91 -14.67
N GLU A 99 28.04 14.33 -13.43
CA GLU A 99 27.31 13.86 -12.24
C GLU A 99 25.81 14.18 -12.37
N ALA A 100 25.44 15.39 -12.77
CA ALA A 100 24.04 15.78 -12.97
C ALA A 100 23.36 14.98 -14.09
N LYS A 101 24.07 14.70 -15.20
CA LYS A 101 23.58 13.81 -16.26
C LYS A 101 23.40 12.38 -15.75
N GLY A 102 24.33 11.89 -14.93
CA GLY A 102 24.23 10.59 -14.28
C GLY A 102 22.98 10.47 -13.42
N VAL A 103 22.79 11.43 -12.50
CA VAL A 103 21.60 11.49 -11.64
C VAL A 103 20.31 11.58 -12.46
N ARG A 104 20.31 12.35 -13.55
CA ARG A 104 19.15 12.42 -14.45
C ARG A 104 18.87 11.08 -15.14
N ALA A 105 19.89 10.40 -15.64
CA ALA A 105 19.74 9.09 -16.26
C ALA A 105 19.21 8.05 -15.26
N GLU A 106 19.70 8.08 -14.02
CA GLU A 106 19.20 7.23 -12.93
C GLU A 106 17.74 7.54 -12.58
N ALA A 107 17.36 8.81 -12.52
CA ALA A 107 15.98 9.23 -12.27
C ALA A 107 15.04 8.82 -13.42
N GLU A 108 15.46 8.97 -14.67
CA GLU A 108 14.71 8.52 -15.84
C GLU A 108 14.57 6.99 -15.86
N ALA A 109 15.62 6.25 -15.51
CA ALA A 109 15.56 4.80 -15.36
C ALA A 109 14.61 4.36 -14.23
N LEU A 110 14.66 5.02 -13.08
CA LEU A 110 13.77 4.74 -11.95
C LEU A 110 12.31 5.05 -12.30
N LEU A 111 12.05 6.13 -13.02
CA LEU A 111 10.71 6.48 -13.49
C LEU A 111 10.18 5.42 -14.47
N ALA A 112 11.01 4.95 -15.40
CA ALA A 112 10.65 3.89 -16.32
C ALA A 112 10.32 2.58 -15.59
N ASP A 113 11.15 2.17 -14.62
CA ASP A 113 10.90 0.98 -13.79
C ASP A 113 9.62 1.13 -12.95
N ALA A 114 9.41 2.29 -12.33
CA ALA A 114 8.20 2.56 -11.55
C ALA A 114 6.93 2.50 -12.41
N ASN A 115 6.96 3.06 -13.63
CA ASN A 115 5.85 2.98 -14.57
C ASN A 115 5.59 1.55 -15.02
N ALA A 116 6.65 0.80 -15.38
CA ALA A 116 6.52 -0.61 -15.75
C ALA A 116 5.94 -1.46 -14.61
N ARG A 117 6.42 -1.26 -13.37
CA ARG A 117 5.87 -1.92 -12.18
C ARG A 117 4.42 -1.55 -11.92
N ARG A 118 4.05 -0.27 -12.11
CA ARG A 118 2.67 0.18 -11.96
C ARG A 118 1.75 -0.49 -12.97
N GLU A 119 2.14 -0.56 -14.24
CA GLU A 119 1.37 -1.26 -15.27
C GLU A 119 1.26 -2.76 -15.00
N ALA A 120 2.35 -3.40 -14.58
CA ALA A 120 2.34 -4.81 -14.20
C ALA A 120 1.42 -5.06 -13.00
N ALA A 121 1.47 -4.22 -11.97
CA ALA A 121 0.61 -4.34 -10.78
C ALA A 121 -0.87 -4.13 -11.12
N VAL A 122 -1.21 -3.20 -12.03
CA VAL A 122 -2.60 -3.03 -12.50
C VAL A 122 -3.08 -4.28 -13.22
N LYS A 123 -2.28 -4.82 -14.15
CA LYS A 123 -2.61 -6.06 -14.88
C LYS A 123 -2.76 -7.26 -13.94
N ASP A 124 -1.88 -7.38 -12.95
CA ASP A 124 -1.95 -8.45 -11.95
C ASP A 124 -3.21 -8.31 -11.09
N ALA A 125 -3.54 -7.09 -10.63
CA ALA A 125 -4.77 -6.83 -9.89
C ALA A 125 -6.03 -7.16 -10.71
N GLU A 126 -6.04 -6.81 -12.01
CA GLU A 126 -7.13 -7.19 -12.92
C GLU A 126 -7.22 -8.71 -13.10
N ALA A 127 -6.08 -9.40 -13.27
CA ALA A 127 -6.03 -10.85 -13.38
C ALA A 127 -6.51 -11.55 -12.09
N ILE A 128 -6.13 -11.04 -10.92
CA ILE A 128 -6.60 -11.53 -9.61
C ILE A 128 -8.12 -11.35 -9.50
N ARG A 129 -8.65 -10.18 -9.87
CA ARG A 129 -10.11 -9.94 -9.85
C ARG A 129 -10.84 -10.86 -10.81
N ALA A 130 -10.33 -11.05 -12.03
CA ALA A 130 -10.93 -11.95 -13.01
C ALA A 130 -10.95 -13.41 -12.52
N ARG A 131 -9.84 -13.89 -11.93
CA ARG A 131 -9.78 -15.24 -11.33
C ARG A 131 -10.74 -15.37 -10.15
N ALA A 132 -10.71 -14.43 -9.21
CA ALA A 132 -11.57 -14.47 -8.04
C ALA A 132 -13.07 -14.46 -8.41
N THR A 133 -13.45 -13.72 -9.45
CA THR A 133 -14.84 -13.71 -9.94
C THR A 133 -15.23 -15.00 -10.64
N SER A 134 -14.33 -15.60 -11.44
CA SER A 134 -14.55 -16.92 -12.05
C SER A 134 -14.68 -18.02 -10.98
N GLU A 135 -13.73 -18.07 -10.04
CA GLU A 135 -13.73 -19.04 -8.94
C GLU A 135 -14.96 -18.88 -8.04
N ALA A 136 -15.38 -17.64 -7.74
CA ALA A 136 -16.61 -17.40 -6.99
C ALA A 136 -17.86 -17.90 -7.74
N ALA A 137 -17.93 -17.68 -9.06
CA ALA A 137 -19.06 -18.17 -9.86
C ALA A 137 -19.11 -19.71 -9.90
N GLU A 138 -17.95 -20.37 -10.07
CA GLU A 138 -17.82 -21.82 -10.02
C GLU A 138 -18.22 -22.38 -8.64
N LEU A 139 -17.73 -21.78 -7.55
CA LEU A 139 -18.06 -22.20 -6.19
C LEU A 139 -19.55 -22.05 -5.89
N VAL A 140 -20.19 -20.97 -6.37
CA VAL A 140 -21.64 -20.79 -6.22
C VAL A 140 -22.40 -21.87 -6.99
N ALA A 141 -21.99 -22.17 -8.22
CA ALA A 141 -22.62 -23.22 -9.02
C ALA A 141 -22.47 -24.61 -8.37
N GLU A 142 -21.28 -24.94 -7.89
CA GLU A 142 -21.02 -26.19 -7.17
C GLU A 142 -21.84 -26.27 -5.86
N SER A 143 -21.88 -25.18 -5.10
CA SER A 143 -22.66 -25.10 -3.86
C SER A 143 -24.16 -25.28 -4.10
N GLN A 144 -24.70 -24.69 -5.18
CA GLN A 144 -26.10 -24.88 -5.57
C GLN A 144 -26.39 -26.33 -5.96
N ALA A 145 -25.49 -26.96 -6.72
CA ALA A 145 -25.62 -28.37 -7.09
C ALA A 145 -25.58 -29.28 -5.84
N ALA A 146 -24.64 -29.05 -4.93
CA ALA A 146 -24.52 -29.81 -3.68
C ALA A 146 -25.73 -29.60 -2.74
N ALA A 147 -26.27 -28.38 -2.68
CA ALA A 147 -27.48 -28.08 -1.92
C ALA A 147 -28.69 -28.82 -2.50
N THR A 148 -28.86 -28.81 -3.82
CA THR A 148 -29.95 -29.53 -4.52
C THR A 148 -29.87 -31.02 -4.24
N LEU A 149 -28.69 -31.64 -4.41
CA LEU A 149 -28.48 -33.05 -4.09
C LEU A 149 -28.77 -33.38 -2.62
N THR A 150 -28.43 -32.48 -1.70
CA THR A 150 -28.72 -32.65 -0.28
C THR A 150 -30.23 -32.60 0.00
N ILE A 151 -30.95 -31.72 -0.67
CA ILE A 151 -32.42 -31.63 -0.59
C ILE A 151 -33.06 -32.90 -1.15
N GLU A 152 -32.63 -33.36 -2.33
CA GLU A 152 -33.10 -34.60 -2.95
C GLU A 152 -32.86 -35.81 -2.03
N ARG A 153 -31.67 -35.95 -1.45
CA ARG A 153 -31.40 -37.04 -0.52
C ARG A 153 -32.27 -36.96 0.74
N ARG A 154 -32.52 -35.76 1.26
CA ARG A 154 -33.37 -35.55 2.44
C ARG A 154 -34.84 -35.84 2.15
N THR A 155 -35.33 -35.45 0.98
CA THR A 155 -36.70 -35.75 0.54
C THR A 155 -36.91 -37.25 0.38
N LEU A 156 -36.01 -37.95 -0.33
CA LEU A 156 -36.05 -39.41 -0.44
C LEU A 156 -36.00 -40.11 0.93
N ALA A 157 -35.17 -39.63 1.86
CA ALA A 157 -35.12 -40.19 3.21
C ALA A 157 -36.41 -39.93 4.01
N ALA A 158 -37.06 -38.78 3.80
CA ALA A 158 -38.35 -38.46 4.43
C ALA A 158 -39.48 -39.32 3.84
N GLU A 159 -39.53 -39.47 2.52
CA GLU A 159 -40.47 -40.34 1.82
C GLU A 159 -40.33 -41.79 2.28
N ALA A 160 -39.10 -42.31 2.37
CA ALA A 160 -38.85 -43.66 2.87
C ALA A 160 -39.31 -43.85 4.32
N LYS A 161 -39.15 -42.82 5.18
CA LYS A 161 -39.64 -42.84 6.56
C LYS A 161 -41.17 -42.81 6.63
N ILE A 162 -41.83 -42.00 5.80
CA ILE A 162 -43.29 -41.95 5.71
C ILE A 162 -43.82 -43.31 5.27
N ALA A 163 -43.28 -43.89 4.19
CA ALA A 163 -43.71 -45.20 3.70
C ALA A 163 -43.47 -46.34 4.71
N ALA A 164 -42.41 -46.23 5.54
CA ALA A 164 -42.19 -47.16 6.64
C ALA A 164 -43.20 -46.98 7.78
N ALA A 165 -43.50 -45.73 8.15
CA ALA A 165 -44.49 -45.39 9.17
C ALA A 165 -45.91 -45.79 8.74
N GLU A 166 -46.29 -45.59 7.48
CA GLU A 166 -47.57 -46.02 6.91
C GLU A 166 -47.74 -47.53 7.01
N ARG A 167 -46.73 -48.30 6.60
CA ARG A 167 -46.75 -49.77 6.73
C ARG A 167 -46.88 -50.23 8.18
N ALA A 168 -46.19 -49.56 9.10
CA ALA A 168 -46.27 -49.85 10.53
C ALA A 168 -47.67 -49.53 11.09
N ALA A 169 -48.22 -48.36 10.77
CA ALA A 169 -49.54 -47.91 11.21
C ALA A 169 -50.66 -48.81 10.66
N GLU A 170 -50.57 -49.23 9.40
CA GLU A 170 -51.51 -50.20 8.83
C GLU A 170 -51.46 -51.56 9.56
N ALA A 171 -50.26 -52.06 9.84
CA ALA A 171 -50.10 -53.32 10.56
C ALA A 171 -50.66 -53.23 11.99
N GLU A 172 -50.40 -52.13 12.68
CA GLU A 172 -50.92 -51.85 14.01
C GLU A 172 -52.46 -51.75 14.01
N LEU A 173 -53.04 -51.03 13.04
CA LEU A 173 -54.49 -50.93 12.88
C LEU A 173 -55.13 -52.30 12.64
N ARG A 174 -54.56 -53.12 11.74
CA ARG A 174 -55.05 -54.48 11.48
C ARG A 174 -54.99 -55.34 12.75
N ALA A 175 -53.91 -55.24 13.51
CA ALA A 175 -53.75 -55.96 14.77
C ALA A 175 -54.75 -55.50 15.84
N ASP A 176 -54.99 -54.19 15.99
CA ASP A 176 -55.96 -53.67 16.97
C ASP A 176 -57.39 -54.07 16.59
N VAL A 177 -57.77 -53.96 15.31
CA VAL A 177 -59.07 -54.42 14.80
C VAL A 177 -59.25 -55.91 15.05
N ALA A 178 -58.26 -56.74 14.70
CA ALA A 178 -58.33 -58.19 14.95
C ALA A 178 -58.52 -58.50 16.44
N ARG A 179 -57.82 -57.76 17.32
CA ARG A 179 -57.93 -57.92 18.78
C ARG A 179 -59.33 -57.54 19.28
N ARG A 180 -59.89 -56.41 18.83
CA ARG A 180 -61.25 -55.95 19.19
C ARG A 180 -62.33 -56.89 18.66
N VAL A 181 -62.22 -57.35 17.42
CA VAL A 181 -63.17 -58.30 16.82
C VAL A 181 -63.12 -59.64 17.55
N THR A 182 -61.92 -60.16 17.86
CA THR A 182 -61.77 -61.42 18.62
C THR A 182 -62.35 -61.28 20.03
N ALA A 183 -62.10 -60.16 20.72
CA ALA A 183 -62.68 -59.90 22.03
C ALA A 183 -64.22 -59.81 21.98
N ALA A 184 -64.78 -59.11 21.00
CA ALA A 184 -66.23 -58.99 20.82
C ALA A 184 -66.88 -60.33 20.43
N ALA A 185 -66.26 -61.09 19.53
CA ALA A 185 -66.70 -62.43 19.17
C ALA A 185 -66.66 -63.38 20.38
N GLY A 186 -65.58 -63.34 21.17
CA GLY A 186 -65.48 -64.10 22.42
C GLY A 186 -66.58 -63.75 23.41
N ALA A 187 -66.89 -62.46 23.58
CA ALA A 187 -67.99 -62.00 24.43
C ALA A 187 -69.37 -62.48 23.92
N LEU A 188 -69.61 -62.42 22.60
CA LEU A 188 -70.85 -62.94 21.99
C LEU A 188 -70.99 -64.45 22.14
N ILE A 189 -69.91 -65.21 21.94
CA ILE A 189 -69.89 -66.67 22.14
C ILE A 189 -70.19 -66.99 23.62
N ALA A 190 -69.54 -66.31 24.56
CA ALA A 190 -69.80 -66.50 25.99
C ALA A 190 -71.26 -66.20 26.36
N ALA A 191 -71.85 -65.15 25.78
CA ALA A 191 -73.26 -64.79 26.00
C ALA A 191 -74.26 -65.80 25.38
N LYS A 192 -73.84 -66.56 24.36
CA LYS A 192 -74.65 -67.58 23.67
C LYS A 192 -74.32 -69.02 24.05
N ALA A 193 -73.35 -69.23 24.94
CA ALA A 193 -72.92 -70.56 25.36
C ALA A 193 -73.95 -71.19 26.29
N ASP A 194 -74.85 -71.98 25.72
CA ASP A 194 -75.75 -72.85 26.47
C ASP A 194 -75.12 -74.24 26.73
N PRO A 195 -75.65 -75.03 27.69
CA PRO A 195 -75.10 -76.35 28.00
C PRO A 195 -75.16 -77.36 26.83
N ALA A 196 -76.12 -77.22 25.91
CA ALA A 196 -76.28 -78.12 24.78
C ALA A 196 -75.22 -77.87 23.69
N LEU A 197 -74.88 -76.61 23.45
CA LEU A 197 -73.81 -76.18 22.55
C LEU A 197 -72.45 -76.62 23.09
N GLN A 198 -72.20 -76.51 24.40
CA GLN A 198 -70.96 -76.97 25.04
C GLN A 198 -70.75 -78.49 24.90
N ALA A 199 -71.81 -79.28 25.10
CA ALA A 199 -71.75 -80.72 24.90
C ALA A 199 -71.40 -81.09 23.44
N LYS A 200 -72.09 -80.46 22.46
CA LYS A 200 -71.79 -80.65 21.03
C LYS A 200 -70.34 -80.30 20.66
N LEU A 201 -69.84 -79.16 21.14
CA LEU A 201 -68.45 -78.74 20.86
C LEU A 201 -67.42 -79.73 21.44
N THR A 202 -67.74 -80.38 22.56
CA THR A 202 -66.88 -81.38 23.18
C THR A 202 -66.86 -82.68 22.35
N ASP A 203 -68.03 -83.15 21.92
CA ASP A 203 -68.13 -84.32 21.03
C ASP A 203 -67.41 -84.07 19.69
N ASP A 204 -67.58 -82.88 19.09
CA ASP A 204 -66.90 -82.50 17.84
C ASP A 204 -65.37 -82.43 18.00
N ALA A 205 -64.87 -81.96 19.17
CA ALA A 205 -63.44 -81.93 19.47
C ALA A 205 -62.86 -83.35 19.63
N ILE A 206 -63.60 -84.25 20.29
CA ILE A 206 -63.23 -85.67 20.42
C ILE A 206 -63.16 -86.33 19.05
N ALA A 207 -64.19 -86.16 18.22
CA ALA A 207 -64.21 -86.69 16.86
C ALA A 207 -63.13 -86.07 15.95
N GLY A 208 -62.73 -84.82 16.20
CA GLY A 208 -61.64 -84.14 15.48
C GLY A 208 -60.24 -84.64 15.85
N LEU A 209 -60.05 -85.12 17.08
CA LEU A 209 -58.83 -85.80 17.52
C LEU A 209 -58.72 -87.19 16.90
N GLU A 210 -59.80 -87.97 16.93
CA GLU A 210 -59.88 -89.29 16.29
C GLU A 210 -59.52 -89.21 14.80
N ARG A 211 -60.07 -88.23 14.07
CA ARG A 211 -59.74 -87.97 12.65
C ARG A 211 -58.29 -87.60 12.34
N ARG A 212 -57.52 -87.11 13.31
CA ARG A 212 -56.09 -86.77 13.15
C ARG A 212 -55.16 -87.90 13.57
N LEU A 213 -55.70 -88.91 14.25
CA LEU A 213 -54.96 -90.08 14.76
C LEU A 213 -55.17 -91.34 13.89
N HIS A 214 -56.06 -91.28 12.90
CA HIS A 214 -56.15 -92.21 11.77
C HIS A 214 -55.46 -91.61 10.55
#